data_AF-A0A835HV88-F1
#
_entry.id   AF-A0A835HV88-F1
#
_cell.length_a   1.000
_cell.length_b   1.000
_cell.length_c   1.000
_cell.angle_alpha   90.00
_cell.angle_beta   90.00
_cell.angle_gamma   90.00
#
_symmetry.space_group_name_H-M   'P 1'
#
loop_
_entity.id
_entity.type
_entity.pdbx_description
1 polymer ?
#
loop_
_entity_poly.entity_id
_entity_poly.type
_entity_poly.pdbx_seq_one_letter_code
_entity_poly.pdbx_strand_id
1 'polypeptide(L)'
;MYITISSSASSLLKTSCSRVRFSSTFSSSIFRTLPSKSPSSLLISNRSLSSYSIGFKSLQVVLSYSSSLKLNNNNHWRSPISISLQIRSTAVSPPLIHQFERKIASLGLSVRLGGIEAEAAMLGQPMSMVLPSVVGFKLSGKLKNGVTATDLVLTVTQMLRKHGVVGKFVEFYGEGMGELSLADRATIANMSPEYGATMGRVAMIEVYLRANNMFVDYSEPQLDRAYSSYLQLDLSEVELCMSGPKRPHDCVPLKDMKTDWHSCLDNKVGFKGFAVPKESQDKVTKFSFHGQSAELKHGSVVIAAITSCTNTSNPSVILGGWFGSKEGLRVKPWVKTMLAPGSGVVTKYLLQSGLQKYLSQQGFHVVGYRCTTCIENSGDLDESVVSAIAENDILAVVVLSGNQNFEGSVHPLMRANYLASPPLVVAYALAGTVDIDFEKEPIGVGKDGKSVYFRDIWPSTEEVAEVELAYFDEAFSHVIQNLIKQ
;
A
#
# COMPACT_ATOMS: atom_id res chain seq x y z
N MET A 1 4.57 29.11 14.98
CA MET A 1 4.24 28.95 16.41
C MET A 1 4.34 27.47 16.70
N TYR A 2 5.41 27.03 17.39
CA TYR A 2 5.60 25.61 17.71
C TYR A 2 4.89 25.28 19.01
N ILE A 3 4.19 24.15 19.08
CA ILE A 3 3.50 23.67 20.29
C ILE A 3 4.04 22.28 20.62
N THR A 4 4.80 22.19 21.72
CA THR A 4 5.15 20.91 22.37
C THR A 4 4.02 20.52 23.31
N ILE A 5 3.35 19.39 23.04
CA ILE A 5 2.32 18.86 23.93
C ILE A 5 3.00 18.01 25.01
N SER A 6 3.13 18.54 26.23
CA SER A 6 3.55 17.78 27.41
C SER A 6 2.33 17.38 28.26
N SER A 7 2.19 16.09 28.54
CA SER A 7 1.11 15.56 29.39
C SER A 7 1.46 15.62 30.88
N SER A 8 0.91 16.59 31.60
CA SER A 8 0.54 16.44 33.03
C SER A 8 -0.25 17.65 33.54
N ALA A 9 -1.37 17.39 34.19
CA ALA A 9 -2.21 18.41 34.81
C ALA A 9 -2.11 18.34 36.34
N SER A 10 -1.38 19.28 36.94
CA SER A 10 -1.39 19.69 38.36
C SER A 10 -0.31 20.78 38.53
N SER A 11 -0.52 21.93 39.16
CA SER A 11 -1.73 22.53 39.75
C SER A 11 -1.53 24.05 39.89
N LEU A 12 -2.60 24.83 39.98
CA LEU A 12 -2.54 26.24 40.37
C LEU A 12 -2.46 26.37 41.88
N LEU A 13 -1.42 27.05 42.42
CA LEU A 13 -1.49 27.82 43.68
C LEU A 13 -0.36 28.85 43.76
N LYS A 14 -0.56 29.89 44.58
CA LYS A 14 0.03 31.23 44.40
C LYS A 14 1.44 31.43 45.01
N THR A 15 2.24 32.21 44.28
CA THR A 15 3.23 33.23 44.75
C THR A 15 4.09 32.97 45.99
N SER A 16 5.41 32.94 45.77
CA SER A 16 6.41 33.55 46.65
C SER A 16 7.55 34.11 45.79
N CYS A 17 8.22 35.17 46.23
CA CYS A 17 9.14 35.96 45.42
C CYS A 17 10.59 35.78 45.86
N SER A 18 11.48 35.39 44.93
CA SER A 18 12.92 35.55 45.10
C SER A 18 13.63 35.72 43.75
N ARG A 19 14.16 36.92 43.51
CA ARG A 19 15.10 37.19 42.41
C ARG A 19 16.44 36.52 42.73
N VAL A 20 16.97 35.74 41.80
CA VAL A 20 18.42 35.53 41.68
C VAL A 20 18.82 35.92 40.27
N ARG A 21 19.61 36.99 40.16
CA ARG A 21 20.33 37.32 38.92
C ARG A 21 21.59 36.46 38.88
N PHE A 22 21.89 35.88 37.72
CA PHE A 22 23.28 35.72 37.30
C PHE A 22 23.45 36.38 35.93
N SER A 23 24.52 37.16 35.82
CA SER A 23 24.90 37.96 34.67
C SER A 23 26.29 37.56 34.20
N SER A 24 26.65 38.00 32.99
CA SER A 24 27.97 37.95 32.32
C SER A 24 28.22 36.74 31.42
N THR A 25 28.84 36.83 30.24
CA THR A 25 28.86 37.78 29.10
C THR A 25 29.96 37.31 28.14
N PHE A 26 29.75 37.40 26.81
CA PHE A 26 30.76 37.27 25.74
C PHE A 26 31.52 35.90 25.65
N SER A 27 32.10 35.49 24.52
CA SER A 27 32.34 36.16 23.25
C SER A 27 32.08 35.25 22.04
N SER A 28 31.76 35.87 20.90
CA SER A 28 31.84 35.26 19.57
C SER A 28 33.28 35.32 19.01
N SER A 29 33.66 34.34 18.19
CA SER A 29 34.75 34.48 17.20
C SER A 29 34.63 33.44 16.08
N ILE A 30 34.69 33.93 14.83
CA ILE A 30 34.61 33.20 13.56
C ILE A 30 35.99 32.67 13.16
N PHE A 31 36.12 31.51 12.49
CA PHE A 31 37.09 31.31 11.38
C PHE A 31 36.74 30.13 10.44
N ARG A 32 37.47 30.05 9.32
CA ARG A 32 37.09 29.48 8.00
C ARG A 32 37.42 27.99 7.78
N THR A 33 36.78 27.44 6.74
CA THR A 33 37.20 26.38 5.78
C THR A 33 38.68 26.45 5.33
N LEU A 34 39.38 25.44 4.75
CA LEU A 34 39.18 24.08 4.15
C LEU A 34 40.62 23.44 4.03
N PRO A 35 40.95 22.29 3.37
CA PRO A 35 40.29 20.99 3.10
C PRO A 35 41.19 19.72 3.35
N SER A 36 40.60 18.52 3.16
CA SER A 36 41.18 17.24 2.65
C SER A 36 42.58 16.70 3.08
N LYS A 37 42.61 15.44 3.59
CA LYS A 37 43.29 14.26 2.97
C LYS A 37 43.18 12.99 3.84
N SER A 38 42.97 11.84 3.19
CA SER A 38 43.38 10.50 3.67
C SER A 38 44.70 10.12 2.96
N PRO A 39 45.49 9.10 3.41
CA PRO A 39 45.14 7.69 3.13
C PRO A 39 45.63 6.62 4.16
N SER A 40 45.22 5.37 3.89
CA SER A 40 45.94 4.09 4.12
C SER A 40 46.35 3.62 5.53
N SER A 41 45.58 2.66 6.05
CA SER A 41 45.99 1.31 6.52
C SER A 41 47.34 1.09 7.23
N LEU A 42 47.29 0.52 8.43
CA LEU A 42 48.26 -0.49 8.92
C LEU A 42 47.58 -1.41 9.97
N LEU A 43 47.74 -2.73 9.78
CA LEU A 43 47.44 -3.76 10.79
C LEU A 43 48.69 -4.00 11.66
N ILE A 44 48.51 -4.32 12.95
CA ILE A 44 49.08 -5.52 13.62
C ILE A 44 48.80 -5.54 15.15
N SER A 45 48.45 -6.75 15.59
CA SER A 45 48.19 -7.36 16.91
C SER A 45 48.52 -6.70 18.26
N ASN A 46 47.60 -6.94 19.20
CA ASN A 46 47.78 -7.43 20.59
C ASN A 46 48.91 -6.88 21.48
N ARG A 47 48.49 -6.27 22.59
CA ARG A 47 48.92 -6.68 23.95
C ARG A 47 47.84 -6.35 24.98
N SER A 48 47.69 -7.22 25.98
CA SER A 48 46.73 -7.11 27.08
C SER A 48 47.35 -6.44 28.30
N LEU A 49 46.51 -5.78 29.12
CA LEU A 49 46.47 -5.88 30.59
C LEU A 49 45.39 -4.93 31.17
N SER A 50 44.46 -5.51 31.93
CA SER A 50 44.12 -5.18 33.33
C SER A 50 44.00 -3.70 33.79
N SER A 51 43.08 -3.29 34.67
CA SER A 51 41.85 -3.84 35.28
C SER A 51 41.29 -2.70 36.15
N TYR A 52 40.01 -2.35 36.12
CA TYR A 52 39.38 -1.61 37.23
C TYR A 52 37.87 -1.85 37.30
N SER A 53 37.43 -2.46 38.39
CA SER A 53 36.03 -2.68 38.74
C SER A 53 35.70 -1.89 40.00
N ILE A 54 34.68 -1.03 39.94
CA ILE A 54 34.03 -0.46 41.13
C ILE A 54 32.52 -0.51 40.90
N GLY A 55 31.79 -1.08 41.85
CA GLY A 55 30.33 -1.08 41.86
C GLY A 55 29.78 -0.91 43.26
N PHE A 56 28.67 -0.18 43.39
CA PHE A 56 27.80 -0.11 44.57
C PHE A 56 26.37 0.06 44.02
N LYS A 57 25.51 -0.98 44.14
CA LYS A 57 24.63 -1.31 45.27
C LYS A 57 23.35 -0.49 45.34
N SER A 58 22.23 -1.21 45.31
CA SER A 58 20.85 -0.73 45.42
C SER A 58 20.55 -0.05 46.76
N LEU A 59 19.60 0.89 46.76
CA LEU A 59 18.91 1.34 47.98
C LEU A 59 17.40 1.22 47.80
N GLN A 60 16.77 0.45 48.69
CA GLN A 60 15.32 0.42 48.87
C GLN A 60 14.99 1.40 50.00
N VAL A 61 13.97 2.26 49.83
CA VAL A 61 13.43 3.08 50.93
C VAL A 61 11.93 2.89 50.99
N VAL A 62 11.47 2.31 52.09
CA VAL A 62 10.06 2.24 52.49
C VAL A 62 9.82 3.37 53.48
N LEU A 63 8.79 4.19 53.25
CA LEU A 63 8.28 5.13 54.25
C LEU A 63 6.77 4.96 54.39
N SER A 64 6.39 4.41 55.54
CA SER A 64 5.01 4.29 55.99
C SER A 64 4.59 5.57 56.71
N TYR A 65 3.41 6.10 56.40
CA TYR A 65 2.71 7.01 57.31
C TYR A 65 1.22 6.69 57.34
N SER A 66 0.71 6.48 58.54
CA SER A 66 -0.67 6.12 58.84
C SER A 66 -1.40 7.34 59.42
N SER A 67 -2.60 7.62 58.93
CA SER A 67 -3.52 8.60 59.52
C SER A 67 -4.95 8.24 59.12
N SER A 68 -5.74 7.75 60.08
CA SER A 68 -7.08 7.23 59.84
C SER A 68 -8.14 8.33 59.97
N LEU A 69 -8.91 8.56 58.90
CA LEU A 69 -10.21 9.22 58.93
C LEU A 69 -11.20 8.36 58.16
N LYS A 70 -12.18 7.78 58.86
CA LYS A 70 -13.25 6.96 58.27
C LYS A 70 -14.48 7.81 57.99
N LEU A 71 -15.06 7.72 56.79
CA LEU A 71 -16.51 7.51 56.61
C LEU A 71 -16.92 7.20 55.16
N ASN A 72 -17.65 6.09 55.01
CA ASN A 72 -18.59 5.65 53.96
C ASN A 72 -18.21 5.51 52.47
N ASN A 73 -18.78 4.44 51.90
CA ASN A 73 -18.87 4.04 50.49
C ASN A 73 -17.55 3.71 49.77
N ASN A 74 -17.04 2.51 50.06
CA ASN A 74 -15.92 1.88 49.36
C ASN A 74 -16.27 1.53 47.90
N ASN A 75 -15.52 2.11 46.96
CA ASN A 75 -15.05 1.44 45.74
C ASN A 75 -13.75 2.10 45.26
N HIS A 76 -12.62 1.66 45.83
CA HIS A 76 -11.31 2.29 45.63
C HIS A 76 -10.53 1.64 44.47
N TRP A 77 -10.38 2.39 43.38
CA TRP A 77 -9.77 1.97 42.10
C TRP A 77 -8.22 1.83 42.11
N ARG A 78 -7.60 1.28 43.17
CA ARG A 78 -6.15 1.02 43.22
C ARG A 78 -5.79 -0.29 43.93
N SER A 79 -5.90 -1.41 43.21
CA SER A 79 -5.23 -2.68 43.52
C SER A 79 -4.91 -3.43 42.22
N PRO A 80 -3.68 -3.93 42.00
CA PRO A 80 -3.31 -4.65 40.77
C PRO A 80 -4.04 -6.00 40.56
N ILE A 81 -4.77 -6.48 41.56
CA ILE A 81 -5.31 -7.86 41.59
C ILE A 81 -6.78 -7.92 41.11
N SER A 82 -7.49 -6.79 41.03
CA SER A 82 -8.93 -6.77 40.70
C SER A 82 -9.23 -7.18 39.25
N ILE A 83 -8.37 -6.81 38.30
CA ILE A 83 -8.63 -7.01 36.85
C ILE A 83 -8.59 -8.50 36.49
N SER A 84 -7.58 -9.23 36.95
CA SER A 84 -7.42 -10.67 36.65
C SER A 84 -8.53 -11.55 37.23
N LEU A 85 -9.18 -11.12 38.32
CA LEU A 85 -10.33 -11.81 38.91
C LEU A 85 -11.64 -11.47 38.19
N GLN A 86 -11.85 -10.20 37.81
CA GLN A 86 -13.01 -9.81 37.00
C GLN A 86 -13.05 -10.49 35.62
N ILE A 87 -11.88 -10.71 35.00
CA ILE A 87 -11.76 -11.46 33.73
C ILE A 87 -12.13 -12.94 33.89
N ARG A 88 -11.92 -13.54 35.07
CA ARG A 88 -12.24 -14.96 35.32
C ARG A 88 -13.71 -15.21 35.67
N SER A 89 -14.45 -14.22 36.17
CA SER A 89 -15.86 -14.38 36.56
C SER A 89 -16.88 -14.27 35.41
N THR A 90 -16.47 -13.84 34.21
CA THR A 90 -17.37 -13.63 33.06
C THR A 90 -17.19 -14.66 31.93
N ALA A 91 -16.44 -15.74 32.16
CA ALA A 91 -16.01 -16.68 31.12
C ALA A 91 -16.93 -17.91 30.94
N VAL A 92 -18.22 -17.71 30.65
CA VAL A 92 -19.08 -18.72 29.97
C VAL A 92 -20.08 -18.05 29.03
N SER A 93 -19.68 -17.74 27.80
CA SER A 93 -20.53 -17.63 26.59
C SER A 93 -19.68 -17.32 25.35
N PRO A 94 -19.92 -17.94 24.17
CA PRO A 94 -19.35 -17.49 22.90
C PRO A 94 -20.14 -16.25 22.42
N PRO A 95 -19.50 -15.10 22.17
CA PRO A 95 -18.52 -14.96 21.08
C PRO A 95 -17.34 -14.02 21.41
N LEU A 96 -16.14 -14.58 21.64
CA LEU A 96 -14.92 -13.80 21.93
C LEU A 96 -14.03 -13.49 20.71
N ILE A 97 -14.33 -14.05 19.54
CA ILE A 97 -13.56 -13.82 18.30
C ILE A 97 -13.74 -12.37 17.80
N HIS A 98 -14.98 -11.87 17.74
CA HIS A 98 -15.27 -10.46 17.39
C HIS A 98 -14.70 -9.40 18.35
N GLN A 99 -14.33 -9.77 19.59
CA GLN A 99 -13.65 -8.83 20.49
C GLN A 99 -12.15 -8.75 20.24
N PHE A 100 -11.54 -9.76 19.63
CA PHE A 100 -10.10 -9.75 19.32
C PHE A 100 -9.77 -8.90 18.09
N GLU A 101 -10.71 -8.81 17.14
CA GLU A 101 -10.61 -7.99 15.91
C GLU A 101 -10.45 -6.48 16.20
N ARG A 102 -10.84 -6.02 17.38
CA ARG A 102 -10.75 -4.59 17.77
C ARG A 102 -9.35 -4.12 18.18
N LYS A 103 -8.31 -4.96 18.10
CA LYS A 103 -6.93 -4.60 18.52
C LYS A 103 -5.96 -4.19 17.40
N ILE A 104 -6.33 -4.33 16.12
CA ILE A 104 -5.56 -3.73 15.00
C ILE A 104 -6.45 -2.66 14.35
N ALA A 105 -6.29 -1.44 14.84
CA ALA A 105 -7.14 -0.32 14.47
C ALA A 105 -6.33 0.99 14.47
N SER A 106 -5.33 1.05 13.58
CA SER A 106 -4.46 2.21 13.38
C SER A 106 -4.47 2.72 11.93
N LEU A 107 -5.53 2.44 11.18
CA LEU A 107 -5.77 3.02 9.84
C LEU A 107 -6.22 4.50 9.89
N GLY A 108 -6.55 5.01 11.08
CA GLY A 108 -7.11 6.36 11.24
C GLY A 108 -6.13 7.50 10.93
N LEU A 109 -4.82 7.29 11.12
CA LEU A 109 -3.80 8.33 10.95
C LEU A 109 -2.39 7.70 10.87
N SER A 110 -1.88 7.41 9.66
CA SER A 110 -0.54 6.84 9.43
C SER A 110 0.38 7.75 8.59
N VAL A 111 1.54 8.13 9.13
CA VAL A 111 2.57 8.95 8.45
C VAL A 111 3.75 8.08 8.05
N ARG A 112 4.34 8.30 6.87
CA ARG A 112 5.65 7.74 6.52
C ARG A 112 6.77 8.55 7.16
N LEU A 113 7.60 7.89 7.97
CA LEU A 113 8.76 8.49 8.65
C LEU A 113 10.08 7.93 8.10
N GLY A 114 11.18 8.64 8.36
CA GLY A 114 12.52 8.07 8.26
C GLY A 114 12.86 7.25 9.51
N GLY A 115 13.98 6.51 9.45
CA GLY A 115 14.41 5.65 10.56
C GLY A 115 14.72 6.44 11.84
N ILE A 116 15.36 7.60 11.70
CA ILE A 116 15.75 8.46 12.83
C ILE A 116 14.52 9.04 13.54
N GLU A 117 13.50 9.46 12.78
CA GLU A 117 12.24 9.96 13.33
C GLU A 117 11.45 8.84 14.05
N ALA A 118 11.51 7.60 13.52
CA ALA A 118 10.91 6.44 14.16
C ALA A 118 11.64 6.07 15.47
N GLU A 119 12.98 6.06 15.48
CA GLU A 119 13.78 5.85 16.69
C GLU A 119 13.51 6.92 17.75
N ALA A 120 13.45 8.20 17.35
CA ALA A 120 13.10 9.30 18.24
C ALA A 120 11.70 9.12 18.86
N ALA A 121 10.70 8.73 18.05
CA ALA A 121 9.35 8.44 18.53
C ALA A 121 9.32 7.23 19.50
N MET A 122 10.10 6.18 19.23
CA MET A 122 10.27 5.04 20.15
C MET A 122 10.92 5.42 21.48
N LEU A 123 11.81 6.42 21.48
CA LEU A 123 12.40 7.03 22.68
C LEU A 123 11.46 8.03 23.38
N GLY A 124 10.22 8.16 22.92
CA GLY A 124 9.20 9.03 23.51
C GLY A 124 9.31 10.50 23.09
N GLN A 125 10.16 10.84 22.11
CA GLN A 125 10.24 12.20 21.58
C GLN A 125 8.99 12.51 20.73
N PRO A 126 8.26 13.61 21.00
CA PRO A 126 7.16 14.03 20.16
C PRO A 126 7.64 14.37 18.74
N MET A 127 6.89 13.93 17.73
CA MET A 127 7.14 14.32 16.34
C MET A 127 6.87 15.82 16.16
N SER A 128 7.81 16.53 15.55
CA SER A 128 7.63 17.94 15.18
C SER A 128 7.09 18.02 13.77
N MET A 129 5.90 18.60 13.60
CA MET A 129 5.30 18.85 12.28
C MET A 129 4.64 20.22 12.22
N VAL A 130 4.64 20.82 11.03
CA VAL A 130 3.79 21.98 10.75
C VAL A 130 2.34 21.49 10.71
N LEU A 131 1.41 22.22 11.35
CA LEU A 131 -0.01 21.91 11.26
C LEU A 131 -0.47 22.02 9.79
N PRO A 132 -0.87 20.93 9.13
CA PRO A 132 -1.10 20.93 7.70
C PRO A 132 -2.51 21.40 7.36
N SER A 133 -2.67 22.00 6.19
CA SER A 133 -3.98 22.23 5.58
C SER A 133 -4.65 20.90 5.26
N VAL A 134 -5.98 20.85 5.34
CA VAL A 134 -6.78 19.64 5.04
C VAL A 134 -7.58 19.86 3.77
N VAL A 135 -7.41 18.97 2.79
CA VAL A 135 -8.20 18.91 1.56
C VAL A 135 -9.35 17.93 1.79
N GLY A 136 -10.59 18.41 1.67
CA GLY A 136 -11.77 17.54 1.69
C GLY A 136 -11.99 16.94 0.32
N PHE A 137 -12.04 15.61 0.22
CA PHE A 137 -12.34 14.89 -1.02
C PHE A 137 -13.68 14.18 -0.89
N LYS A 138 -14.72 14.73 -1.54
CA LYS A 138 -16.08 14.21 -1.47
C LYS A 138 -16.27 13.06 -2.47
N LEU A 139 -16.74 11.91 -2.00
CA LEU A 139 -17.24 10.82 -2.84
C LEU A 139 -18.77 10.79 -2.82
N SER A 140 -19.38 10.68 -4.01
CA SER A 140 -20.82 10.51 -4.21
C SER A 140 -21.12 9.35 -5.15
N GLY A 141 -22.36 8.87 -5.18
CA GLY A 141 -22.76 7.75 -6.03
C GLY A 141 -22.11 6.41 -5.64
N LYS A 142 -22.03 5.48 -6.61
CA LYS A 142 -21.53 4.10 -6.44
C LYS A 142 -20.66 3.70 -7.65
N LEU A 143 -19.64 2.87 -7.42
CA LEU A 143 -18.82 2.30 -8.51
C LEU A 143 -19.69 1.46 -9.46
N LYS A 144 -19.39 1.52 -10.76
CA LYS A 144 -20.01 0.66 -11.78
C LYS A 144 -19.60 -0.80 -11.59
N ASN A 145 -20.47 -1.72 -12.02
CA ASN A 145 -20.17 -3.15 -12.03
C ASN A 145 -18.84 -3.44 -12.75
N GLY A 146 -18.00 -4.28 -12.15
CA GLY A 146 -16.70 -4.67 -12.69
C GLY A 146 -15.58 -3.63 -12.52
N VAL A 147 -15.85 -2.41 -12.06
CA VAL A 147 -14.81 -1.41 -11.72
C VAL A 147 -14.22 -1.72 -10.34
N THR A 148 -12.89 -1.65 -10.22
CA THR A 148 -12.17 -2.08 -9.02
C THR A 148 -11.74 -0.92 -8.13
N ALA A 149 -11.37 -1.22 -6.88
CA ALA A 149 -10.73 -0.26 -5.99
C ALA A 149 -9.38 0.26 -6.53
N THR A 150 -8.70 -0.52 -7.38
CA THR A 150 -7.49 -0.08 -8.07
C THR A 150 -7.80 1.06 -9.04
N ASP A 151 -8.88 0.94 -9.82
CA ASP A 151 -9.28 1.98 -10.78
C ASP A 151 -9.61 3.29 -10.06
N LEU A 152 -10.39 3.19 -8.96
CA LEU A 152 -10.72 4.33 -8.11
C LEU A 152 -9.46 5.02 -7.57
N VAL A 153 -8.48 4.29 -7.02
CA VAL A 153 -7.27 4.92 -6.48
C VAL A 153 -6.38 5.53 -7.57
N LEU A 154 -6.32 4.96 -8.79
CA LEU A 154 -5.58 5.56 -9.90
C LEU A 154 -6.23 6.88 -10.36
N THR A 155 -7.56 6.92 -10.48
CA THR A 155 -8.33 8.16 -10.76
C THR A 155 -8.11 9.21 -9.65
N VAL A 156 -8.26 8.84 -8.38
CA VAL A 156 -8.03 9.71 -7.23
C VAL A 156 -6.58 10.24 -7.19
N THR A 157 -5.59 9.39 -7.53
CA THR A 157 -4.18 9.76 -7.58
C THR A 157 -3.92 10.83 -8.64
N GLN A 158 -4.51 10.69 -9.83
CA GLN A 158 -4.44 11.68 -10.90
C GLN A 158 -5.05 13.03 -10.47
N MET A 159 -6.26 13.01 -9.88
CA MET A 159 -6.96 14.22 -9.42
C MET A 159 -6.18 14.94 -8.31
N LEU A 160 -5.72 14.22 -7.29
CA LEU A 160 -4.97 14.80 -6.17
C LEU A 160 -3.59 15.33 -6.58
N ARG A 161 -2.94 14.72 -7.57
CA ARG A 161 -1.71 15.28 -8.15
C ARG A 161 -1.96 16.56 -8.93
N LYS A 162 -3.03 16.62 -9.74
CA LYS A 162 -3.43 17.83 -10.46
C LYS A 162 -3.77 18.99 -9.51
N HIS A 163 -4.35 18.69 -8.34
CA HIS A 163 -4.71 19.68 -7.31
C HIS A 163 -3.54 20.14 -6.43
N GLY A 164 -2.46 19.35 -6.34
CA GLY A 164 -1.26 19.71 -5.57
C GLY A 164 -1.45 19.61 -4.05
N VAL A 165 -1.47 18.38 -3.53
CA VAL A 165 -1.66 18.10 -2.09
C VAL A 165 -0.36 17.86 -1.29
N VAL A 166 0.80 18.25 -1.83
CA VAL A 166 2.10 18.14 -1.16
C VAL A 166 2.11 18.92 0.16
N GLY A 167 2.43 18.23 1.26
CA GLY A 167 2.45 18.80 2.62
C GLY A 167 1.06 19.05 3.23
N LYS A 168 -0.01 18.54 2.61
CA LYS A 168 -1.39 18.64 3.09
C LYS A 168 -1.91 17.27 3.52
N PHE A 169 -2.96 17.26 4.33
CA PHE A 169 -3.79 16.08 4.57
C PHE A 169 -4.89 15.99 3.52
N VAL A 170 -5.34 14.78 3.21
CA VAL A 170 -6.56 14.52 2.44
C VAL A 170 -7.52 13.75 3.32
N GLU A 171 -8.72 14.30 3.53
CA GLU A 171 -9.81 13.62 4.24
C GLU A 171 -10.93 13.28 3.24
N PHE A 172 -11.22 11.99 3.10
CA PHE A 172 -12.32 11.51 2.27
C PHE A 172 -13.63 11.53 3.06
N TYR A 173 -14.71 12.01 2.43
CA TYR A 173 -16.03 12.14 3.05
C TYR A 173 -17.15 12.03 2.00
N GLY A 174 -18.42 12.09 2.43
CA GLY A 174 -19.59 11.98 1.55
C GLY A 174 -20.19 10.58 1.50
N GLU A 175 -21.38 10.47 0.90
CA GLU A 175 -22.18 9.23 0.84
C GLU A 175 -21.44 8.05 0.18
N GLY A 176 -20.62 8.32 -0.84
CA GLY A 176 -19.89 7.28 -1.58
C GLY A 176 -18.85 6.55 -0.72
N MET A 177 -18.42 7.14 0.41
CA MET A 177 -17.60 6.44 1.39
C MET A 177 -18.35 5.28 2.07
N GLY A 178 -19.68 5.32 2.14
CA GLY A 178 -20.51 4.24 2.67
C GLY A 178 -20.48 2.98 1.81
N GLU A 179 -20.38 3.15 0.49
CA GLU A 179 -20.34 2.05 -0.50
C GLU A 179 -18.98 1.34 -0.58
N LEU A 180 -17.91 1.93 -0.04
CA LEU A 180 -16.55 1.36 -0.08
C LEU A 180 -16.27 0.45 1.12
N SER A 181 -15.72 -0.74 0.86
CA SER A 181 -15.27 -1.66 1.92
C SER A 181 -14.06 -1.09 2.68
N LEU A 182 -13.71 -1.71 3.82
CA LEU A 182 -12.49 -1.34 4.55
C LEU A 182 -11.23 -1.57 3.71
N ALA A 183 -11.24 -2.59 2.86
CA ALA A 183 -10.14 -2.92 1.94
C ALA A 183 -9.98 -1.85 0.85
N ASP A 184 -11.07 -1.38 0.24
CA ASP A 184 -11.02 -0.35 -0.81
C ASP A 184 -10.49 0.97 -0.26
N ARG A 185 -10.97 1.35 0.94
CA ARG A 185 -10.47 2.53 1.68
C ARG A 185 -8.97 2.40 2.00
N ALA A 186 -8.51 1.20 2.35
CA ALA A 186 -7.09 0.94 2.59
C ALA A 186 -6.25 1.03 1.30
N THR A 187 -6.75 0.53 0.16
CA THR A 187 -6.14 0.69 -1.16
C THR A 187 -5.96 2.18 -1.52
N ILE A 188 -6.99 3.01 -1.29
CA ILE A 188 -6.91 4.48 -1.51
C ILE A 188 -5.86 5.13 -0.59
N ALA A 189 -5.89 4.83 0.71
CA ALA A 189 -4.96 5.42 1.67
C ALA A 189 -3.50 4.98 1.46
N ASN A 190 -3.27 3.78 0.93
CA ASN A 190 -1.95 3.23 0.65
C ASN A 190 -1.17 4.08 -0.37
N MET A 191 -1.85 4.59 -1.41
CA MET A 191 -1.22 5.42 -2.45
C MET A 191 -1.03 6.90 -2.05
N SER A 192 -1.15 7.24 -0.75
CA SER A 192 -0.96 8.61 -0.27
C SER A 192 0.41 9.24 -0.56
N PRO A 193 1.55 8.51 -0.56
CA PRO A 193 2.83 9.03 -1.06
C PRO A 193 2.81 9.34 -2.57
N GLU A 194 2.11 8.51 -3.36
CA GLU A 194 2.03 8.60 -4.82
C GLU A 194 1.25 9.83 -5.28
N TYR A 195 0.21 10.27 -4.55
CA TYR A 195 -0.40 11.60 -4.70
C TYR A 195 0.19 12.69 -3.77
N GLY A 196 1.09 12.31 -2.86
CA GLY A 196 1.95 13.19 -2.07
C GLY A 196 1.26 13.92 -0.92
N ALA A 197 0.09 13.45 -0.50
CA ALA A 197 -0.43 13.85 0.79
C ALA A 197 0.52 13.34 1.89
N THR A 198 0.59 14.05 3.01
CA THR A 198 1.35 13.55 4.17
C THR A 198 0.69 12.30 4.77
N MET A 199 -0.64 12.16 4.60
CA MET A 199 -1.48 11.12 5.21
C MET A 199 -2.73 10.81 4.39
N GLY A 200 -3.26 9.59 4.54
CA GLY A 200 -4.67 9.23 4.32
C GLY A 200 -5.31 8.71 5.62
N ARG A 201 -6.62 8.92 5.81
CA ARG A 201 -7.35 8.58 7.06
C ARG A 201 -8.51 7.62 6.79
N VAL A 202 -8.52 6.47 7.48
CA VAL A 202 -9.60 5.46 7.42
C VAL A 202 -9.94 4.99 8.83
N ALA A 203 -11.13 5.32 9.34
CA ALA A 203 -11.46 5.15 10.76
C ALA A 203 -12.01 3.74 11.11
N MET A 204 -11.55 3.16 12.23
CA MET A 204 -12.24 2.11 12.99
C MET A 204 -11.83 2.12 14.48
N ILE A 205 -12.83 2.09 15.37
CA ILE A 205 -13.00 1.59 16.77
C ILE A 205 -14.26 2.32 17.23
N GLU A 206 -15.43 1.80 16.88
CA GLU A 206 -16.70 2.53 17.01
C GLU A 206 -16.96 3.10 18.41
N VAL A 207 -16.88 2.28 19.46
CA VAL A 207 -17.26 2.68 20.83
C VAL A 207 -16.38 3.83 21.35
N TYR A 208 -15.06 3.77 21.12
CA TYR A 208 -14.15 4.84 21.52
C TYR A 208 -14.33 6.08 20.65
N LEU A 209 -14.50 5.92 19.33
CA LEU A 209 -14.69 7.03 18.42
C LEU A 209 -16.03 7.76 18.68
N ARG A 210 -17.14 7.05 18.92
CA ARG A 210 -18.43 7.66 19.28
C ARG A 210 -18.32 8.41 20.61
N ALA A 211 -17.66 7.82 21.62
CA ALA A 211 -17.45 8.46 22.93
C ALA A 211 -16.53 9.71 22.90
N ASN A 212 -15.76 9.92 21.83
CA ASN A 212 -14.88 11.08 21.64
C ASN A 212 -15.33 11.98 20.46
N ASN A 213 -16.55 11.81 19.94
CA ASN A 213 -17.08 12.54 18.78
C ASN A 213 -16.18 12.46 17.51
N MET A 214 -15.45 11.35 17.35
CA MET A 214 -14.56 11.06 16.21
C MET A 214 -15.11 9.97 15.27
N PHE A 215 -16.28 9.41 15.56
CA PHE A 215 -16.94 8.44 14.68
C PHE A 215 -17.67 9.15 13.54
N VAL A 216 -17.66 8.55 12.37
CA VAL A 216 -18.36 9.06 11.18
C VAL A 216 -19.38 8.00 10.79
N ASP A 217 -20.65 8.27 11.09
CA ASP A 217 -21.76 7.43 10.68
C ASP A 217 -22.33 7.97 9.37
N TYR A 218 -22.12 7.28 8.24
CA TYR A 218 -22.59 7.76 6.94
C TYR A 218 -24.12 7.62 6.75
N SER A 219 -24.83 6.97 7.68
CA SER A 219 -26.29 6.93 7.69
C SER A 219 -26.93 8.15 8.38
N GLU A 220 -26.14 8.92 9.13
CA GLU A 220 -26.58 10.14 9.83
C GLU A 220 -26.29 11.41 9.00
N PRO A 221 -27.04 12.52 9.22
CA PRO A 221 -26.71 13.82 8.63
C PRO A 221 -25.28 14.23 8.99
N GLN A 222 -24.41 14.38 7.99
CA GLN A 222 -23.00 14.71 8.22
C GLN A 222 -22.86 16.10 8.82
N LEU A 223 -22.08 16.21 9.90
CA LEU A 223 -21.67 17.51 10.43
C LEU A 223 -20.84 18.26 9.38
N ASP A 224 -21.17 19.52 9.13
CA ASP A 224 -20.51 20.32 8.10
C ASP A 224 -19.06 20.63 8.52
N ARG A 225 -18.09 20.23 7.70
CA ARG A 225 -16.64 20.34 8.01
C ARG A 225 -15.98 21.38 7.12
N ALA A 226 -15.34 22.36 7.75
CA ALA A 226 -14.56 23.37 7.05
C ALA A 226 -13.18 22.80 6.63
N TYR A 227 -13.03 22.50 5.34
CA TYR A 227 -11.76 22.12 4.73
C TYR A 227 -11.05 23.33 4.11
N SER A 228 -9.73 23.25 3.96
CA SER A 228 -8.90 24.31 3.34
C SER A 228 -9.09 24.40 1.81
N SER A 229 -9.50 23.30 1.18
CA SER A 229 -9.95 23.24 -0.22
C SER A 229 -10.77 21.97 -0.44
N TYR A 230 -11.61 21.95 -1.47
CA TYR A 230 -12.56 20.88 -1.74
C TYR A 230 -12.31 20.27 -3.12
N LEU A 231 -12.48 18.96 -3.22
CA LEU A 231 -12.61 18.18 -4.47
C LEU A 231 -13.83 17.28 -4.35
N GLN A 232 -14.40 16.88 -5.48
CA GLN A 232 -15.47 15.90 -5.55
C GLN A 232 -15.22 14.93 -6.72
N LEU A 233 -15.60 13.67 -6.52
CA LEU A 233 -15.65 12.62 -7.54
C LEU A 233 -16.98 11.86 -7.37
N ASP A 234 -17.71 11.66 -8.46
CA ASP A 234 -18.79 10.68 -8.50
C ASP A 234 -18.20 9.31 -8.82
N LEU A 235 -18.49 8.30 -7.99
CA LEU A 235 -17.97 6.94 -8.18
C LEU A 235 -18.48 6.30 -9.48
N SER A 236 -19.59 6.78 -10.04
CA SER A 236 -20.09 6.32 -11.33
C SER A 236 -19.30 6.88 -12.53
N GLU A 237 -18.49 7.93 -12.35
CA GLU A 237 -17.59 8.45 -13.38
C GLU A 237 -16.29 7.62 -13.51
N VAL A 238 -15.99 6.76 -12.53
CA VAL A 238 -14.82 5.88 -12.56
C VAL A 238 -15.01 4.79 -13.62
N GLU A 239 -13.98 4.56 -14.41
CA GLU A 239 -13.91 3.53 -15.46
C GLU A 239 -12.67 2.66 -15.24
N LEU A 240 -12.64 1.47 -15.85
CA LEU A 240 -11.44 0.62 -15.87
C LEU A 240 -10.26 1.38 -16.46
N CYS A 241 -9.08 1.28 -15.83
CA CYS A 241 -7.91 2.04 -16.24
C CYS A 241 -6.58 1.33 -15.91
N MET A 242 -5.51 1.83 -16.52
CA MET A 242 -4.13 1.62 -16.06
C MET A 242 -3.45 2.96 -15.80
N SER A 243 -2.32 2.96 -15.09
CA SER A 243 -1.46 4.15 -14.99
C SER A 243 -0.04 3.86 -15.44
N GLY A 244 0.48 4.68 -16.36
CA GLY A 244 1.78 4.47 -16.99
C GLY A 244 1.95 5.28 -18.28
N PRO A 245 3.05 5.08 -19.04
CA PRO A 245 4.05 4.03 -18.87
C PRO A 245 5.16 4.30 -17.85
N LYS A 246 5.20 5.50 -17.22
CA LYS A 246 6.36 5.92 -16.40
C LYS A 246 6.04 6.62 -15.08
N ARG A 247 4.77 6.88 -14.74
CA ARG A 247 4.38 7.53 -13.48
C ARG A 247 3.02 7.02 -12.96
N PRO A 248 2.77 7.02 -11.63
CA PRO A 248 1.51 6.49 -11.07
C PRO A 248 0.27 7.35 -11.29
N HIS A 249 0.44 8.62 -11.69
CA HIS A 249 -0.67 9.56 -11.97
C HIS A 249 -0.99 9.72 -13.46
N ASP A 250 -0.26 9.02 -14.33
CA ASP A 250 -0.51 9.00 -15.77
C ASP A 250 -1.61 7.97 -16.09
N CYS A 251 -2.80 8.20 -15.53
CA CYS A 251 -3.98 7.34 -15.67
C CYS A 251 -4.55 7.40 -17.10
N VAL A 252 -4.88 6.23 -17.65
CA VAL A 252 -5.37 5.98 -19.00
C VAL A 252 -6.58 5.04 -18.91
N PRO A 253 -7.77 5.44 -19.38
CA PRO A 253 -8.94 4.55 -19.46
C PRO A 253 -8.65 3.34 -20.36
N LEU A 254 -9.21 2.18 -20.02
CA LEU A 254 -8.90 0.91 -20.69
C LEU A 254 -9.21 0.95 -22.20
N LYS A 255 -10.29 1.64 -22.59
CA LYS A 255 -10.71 1.88 -23.98
C LYS A 255 -9.70 2.69 -24.80
N ASP A 256 -8.92 3.54 -24.14
CA ASP A 256 -7.95 4.45 -24.76
C ASP A 256 -6.52 3.87 -24.75
N MET A 257 -6.28 2.74 -24.07
CA MET A 257 -4.94 2.16 -23.86
C MET A 257 -4.16 1.92 -25.16
N LYS A 258 -4.81 1.36 -26.19
CA LYS A 258 -4.17 1.11 -27.49
C LYS A 258 -3.77 2.43 -28.18
N THR A 259 -4.62 3.44 -28.12
CA THR A 259 -4.36 4.77 -28.70
C THR A 259 -3.29 5.54 -27.92
N ASP A 260 -3.29 5.48 -26.59
CA ASP A 260 -2.23 6.05 -25.74
C ASP A 260 -0.89 5.34 -25.97
N TRP A 261 -0.89 4.01 -26.16
CA TRP A 261 0.30 3.24 -26.49
C TRP A 261 0.94 3.71 -27.80
N HIS A 262 0.19 3.74 -28.91
CA HIS A 262 0.70 4.25 -30.19
C HIS A 262 1.15 5.72 -30.08
N SER A 263 0.41 6.56 -29.34
CA SER A 263 0.80 7.94 -29.06
C SER A 263 2.14 8.02 -28.29
N CYS A 264 2.37 7.10 -27.35
CA CYS A 264 3.65 7.00 -26.64
C CYS A 264 4.80 6.54 -27.55
N LEU A 265 4.56 5.73 -28.59
CA LEU A 265 5.59 5.40 -29.58
C LEU A 265 6.02 6.63 -30.37
N ASP A 266 5.06 7.41 -30.89
CA ASP A 266 5.29 8.62 -31.70
C ASP A 266 5.88 9.79 -30.90
N ASN A 267 5.45 9.99 -29.65
CA ASN A 267 5.79 11.17 -28.85
C ASN A 267 7.29 11.26 -28.52
N LYS A 268 7.81 12.50 -28.49
CA LYS A 268 9.19 12.80 -28.05
C LYS A 268 9.50 12.20 -26.68
N VAL A 269 10.75 11.76 -26.49
CA VAL A 269 11.22 11.13 -25.25
C VAL A 269 10.81 11.93 -24.01
N GLY A 270 10.04 11.29 -23.14
CA GLY A 270 9.46 11.89 -21.94
C GLY A 270 8.67 10.86 -21.13
N PHE A 271 7.74 11.33 -20.29
CA PHE A 271 6.89 10.46 -19.47
C PHE A 271 5.86 9.65 -20.30
N LYS A 272 5.40 10.24 -21.41
CA LYS A 272 4.39 9.72 -22.35
C LYS A 272 4.94 9.64 -23.77
N GLY A 273 6.22 9.29 -23.92
CA GLY A 273 6.90 9.30 -25.21
C GLY A 273 8.22 8.55 -25.23
N PHE A 274 8.44 7.79 -26.29
CA PHE A 274 9.63 6.96 -26.56
C PHE A 274 10.39 7.35 -27.82
N ALA A 275 9.78 8.13 -28.71
CA ALA A 275 10.33 8.58 -30.01
C ALA A 275 10.80 7.43 -30.92
N VAL A 276 9.96 6.40 -31.09
CA VAL A 276 10.22 5.28 -32.00
C VAL A 276 9.95 5.71 -33.46
N PRO A 277 10.92 5.58 -34.40
CA PRO A 277 10.70 5.88 -35.81
C PRO A 277 9.54 5.06 -36.38
N LYS A 278 8.71 5.67 -37.25
CA LYS A 278 7.47 5.03 -37.73
C LYS A 278 7.72 3.73 -38.48
N GLU A 279 8.79 3.67 -39.25
CA GLU A 279 9.30 2.49 -39.95
C GLU A 279 9.67 1.32 -39.01
N SER A 280 9.86 1.57 -37.72
CA SER A 280 10.20 0.57 -36.69
C SER A 280 9.06 0.25 -35.73
N GLN A 281 7.93 0.97 -35.75
CA GLN A 281 6.85 0.77 -34.77
C GLN A 281 6.20 -0.63 -34.89
N ASP A 282 6.03 -1.12 -36.11
CA ASP A 282 5.49 -2.46 -36.40
C ASP A 282 6.55 -3.59 -36.34
N LYS A 283 7.75 -3.32 -35.83
CA LYS A 283 8.86 -4.28 -35.80
C LYS A 283 8.48 -5.55 -35.02
N VAL A 284 8.66 -6.70 -35.67
CA VAL A 284 8.47 -8.04 -35.09
C VAL A 284 9.81 -8.74 -34.99
N THR A 285 10.22 -9.08 -33.77
CA THR A 285 11.42 -9.86 -33.47
C THR A 285 11.01 -11.30 -33.20
N LYS A 286 11.54 -12.24 -33.97
CA LYS A 286 11.34 -13.68 -33.76
C LYS A 286 12.51 -14.26 -32.99
N PHE A 287 12.24 -15.12 -32.01
CA PHE A 287 13.26 -15.78 -31.19
C PHE A 287 12.81 -17.21 -30.84
N SER A 288 13.73 -17.98 -30.25
CA SER A 288 13.47 -19.36 -29.79
C SER A 288 13.48 -19.39 -28.27
N PHE A 289 12.31 -19.62 -27.66
CA PHE A 289 12.16 -19.76 -26.23
C PHE A 289 12.09 -21.25 -25.87
N HIS A 290 13.18 -21.80 -25.31
CA HIS A 290 13.32 -23.23 -24.99
C HIS A 290 12.90 -24.18 -26.14
N GLY A 291 13.22 -23.81 -27.40
CA GLY A 291 12.89 -24.60 -28.59
C GLY A 291 11.50 -24.32 -29.20
N GLN A 292 10.70 -23.42 -28.61
CA GLN A 292 9.44 -22.94 -29.18
C GLN A 292 9.66 -21.63 -29.94
N SER A 293 9.06 -21.49 -31.12
CA SER A 293 9.08 -20.22 -31.86
C SER A 293 8.23 -19.19 -31.13
N ALA A 294 8.82 -18.04 -30.84
CA ALA A 294 8.23 -16.94 -30.10
C ALA A 294 8.44 -15.61 -30.84
N GLU A 295 7.55 -14.64 -30.59
CA GLU A 295 7.59 -13.32 -31.23
C GLU A 295 7.38 -12.21 -30.20
N LEU A 296 8.18 -11.15 -30.31
CA LEU A 296 8.02 -9.89 -29.58
C LEU A 296 7.84 -8.72 -30.55
N LYS A 297 7.01 -7.77 -30.13
CA LYS A 297 6.77 -6.47 -30.75
C LYS A 297 6.82 -5.36 -29.70
N HIS A 298 6.91 -4.11 -30.12
CA HIS A 298 6.66 -2.97 -29.23
C HIS A 298 5.28 -3.13 -28.55
N GLY A 299 5.22 -3.08 -27.23
CA GLY A 299 4.01 -3.27 -26.43
C GLY A 299 3.83 -4.67 -25.86
N SER A 300 4.69 -5.63 -26.23
CA SER A 300 4.61 -7.00 -25.71
C SER A 300 4.83 -7.04 -24.20
N VAL A 301 3.90 -7.66 -23.49
CA VAL A 301 4.00 -7.86 -22.04
C VAL A 301 5.00 -8.98 -21.80
N VAL A 302 6.04 -8.73 -20.99
CA VAL A 302 7.08 -9.73 -20.65
C VAL A 302 7.19 -9.99 -19.15
N ILE A 303 6.67 -9.10 -18.31
CA ILE A 303 6.48 -9.34 -16.87
C ILE A 303 5.03 -9.00 -16.52
N ALA A 304 4.36 -9.89 -15.81
CA ALA A 304 3.02 -9.69 -15.28
C ALA A 304 2.98 -10.07 -13.79
N ALA A 305 2.94 -9.09 -12.90
CA ALA A 305 3.17 -9.30 -11.47
C ALA A 305 1.97 -8.89 -10.61
N ILE A 306 1.28 -9.87 -10.01
CA ILE A 306 0.34 -9.61 -8.93
C ILE A 306 1.18 -9.47 -7.65
N THR A 307 1.38 -8.24 -7.21
CA THR A 307 2.28 -7.86 -6.11
C THR A 307 1.71 -6.67 -5.32
N SER A 308 2.50 -6.15 -4.38
CA SER A 308 2.21 -5.03 -3.48
C SER A 308 1.12 -5.26 -2.44
N CYS A 309 1.32 -4.68 -1.26
CA CYS A 309 0.30 -4.56 -0.23
C CYS A 309 -0.89 -3.67 -0.67
N THR A 310 -0.72 -2.81 -1.69
CA THR A 310 -1.77 -1.92 -2.22
C THR A 310 -3.02 -2.69 -2.65
N ASN A 311 -2.83 -3.81 -3.37
CA ASN A 311 -3.91 -4.61 -3.94
C ASN A 311 -4.00 -6.01 -3.31
N THR A 312 -2.89 -6.64 -2.88
CA THR A 312 -2.95 -7.97 -2.25
C THR A 312 -3.48 -7.97 -0.81
N SER A 313 -3.76 -6.80 -0.23
CA SER A 313 -4.51 -6.67 1.03
C SER A 313 -6.03 -6.60 0.82
N ASN A 314 -6.50 -6.45 -0.42
CA ASN A 314 -7.90 -6.32 -0.77
C ASN A 314 -8.39 -7.66 -1.38
N PRO A 315 -9.28 -8.41 -0.70
CA PRO A 315 -9.72 -9.71 -1.19
C PRO A 315 -10.55 -9.59 -2.47
N SER A 316 -11.43 -8.59 -2.56
CA SER A 316 -12.31 -8.37 -3.71
C SER A 316 -11.51 -8.27 -5.02
N VAL A 317 -10.44 -7.48 -5.06
CA VAL A 317 -9.61 -7.33 -6.28
C VAL A 317 -8.69 -8.52 -6.58
N ILE A 318 -8.46 -9.43 -5.62
CA ILE A 318 -7.64 -10.65 -5.83
C ILE A 318 -8.51 -11.86 -6.19
N LEU A 319 -9.69 -11.98 -5.57
CA LEU A 319 -10.71 -12.98 -5.88
C LEU A 319 -11.35 -12.71 -7.24
N GLY A 320 -11.55 -11.43 -7.55
CA GLY A 320 -11.65 -10.93 -8.91
C GLY A 320 -10.35 -11.09 -9.69
N GLY A 321 -9.83 -12.31 -9.82
CA GLY A 321 -8.84 -12.76 -10.82
C GLY A 321 -9.29 -14.04 -11.55
N TRP A 322 -10.56 -14.42 -11.38
CA TRP A 322 -11.20 -15.71 -11.74
C TRP A 322 -11.50 -15.90 -13.26
N PHE A 323 -10.57 -15.60 -14.17
CA PHE A 323 -11.02 -15.25 -15.54
C PHE A 323 -10.84 -16.26 -16.68
N GLY A 324 -9.64 -16.78 -16.96
CA GLY A 324 -9.45 -17.67 -18.12
C GLY A 324 -9.66 -19.17 -17.88
N SER A 325 -10.17 -19.60 -16.72
CA SER A 325 -10.16 -21.04 -16.34
C SER A 325 -11.10 -21.91 -17.20
N LYS A 326 -12.27 -21.35 -17.54
CA LYS A 326 -13.33 -21.98 -18.34
C LYS A 326 -12.93 -22.05 -19.81
N GLU A 327 -12.56 -20.90 -20.38
CA GLU A 327 -12.31 -20.73 -21.82
C GLU A 327 -10.99 -21.37 -22.31
N GLY A 328 -10.06 -21.64 -21.40
CA GLY A 328 -8.86 -22.43 -21.71
C GLY A 328 -7.72 -21.66 -22.37
N LEU A 329 -7.78 -20.32 -22.34
CA LEU A 329 -6.66 -19.44 -22.65
C LEU A 329 -5.43 -19.76 -21.79
N ARG A 330 -4.24 -19.50 -22.34
CA ARG A 330 -2.95 -19.64 -21.64
C ARG A 330 -2.06 -18.43 -21.88
N VAL A 331 -1.42 -17.95 -20.82
CA VAL A 331 -0.32 -16.98 -20.90
C VAL A 331 0.82 -17.55 -21.76
N LYS A 332 1.46 -16.70 -22.57
CA LYS A 332 2.59 -17.09 -23.44
C LYS A 332 3.80 -17.51 -22.58
N PRO A 333 4.52 -18.61 -22.88
CA PRO A 333 5.55 -19.15 -21.98
C PRO A 333 6.69 -18.22 -21.58
N TRP A 334 7.01 -17.23 -22.42
CA TRP A 334 8.06 -16.24 -22.20
C TRP A 334 7.64 -15.02 -21.36
N VAL A 335 6.38 -14.96 -20.90
CA VAL A 335 5.91 -13.92 -19.98
C VAL A 335 6.20 -14.37 -18.55
N LYS A 336 7.03 -13.61 -17.84
CA LYS A 336 7.33 -13.85 -16.43
C LYS A 336 6.15 -13.44 -15.56
N THR A 337 5.25 -14.40 -15.30
CA THR A 337 4.14 -14.24 -14.34
C THR A 337 4.58 -14.52 -12.91
N MET A 338 4.01 -13.80 -11.94
CA MET A 338 4.25 -14.06 -10.52
C MET A 338 3.13 -13.56 -9.61
N LEU A 339 2.95 -14.25 -8.48
CA LEU A 339 2.07 -13.84 -7.38
C LEU A 339 2.90 -13.65 -6.10
N ALA A 340 2.86 -12.45 -5.52
CA ALA A 340 3.56 -12.10 -4.29
C ALA A 340 2.55 -11.54 -3.25
N PRO A 341 1.88 -12.41 -2.48
CA PRO A 341 0.81 -11.98 -1.59
C PRO A 341 1.35 -11.24 -0.36
N GLY A 342 0.65 -10.19 0.09
CA GLY A 342 1.00 -9.46 1.30
C GLY A 342 0.88 -10.26 2.61
N SER A 343 0.11 -11.35 2.63
CA SER A 343 -0.01 -12.24 3.79
C SER A 343 -0.41 -13.67 3.41
N GLY A 344 -0.26 -14.61 4.35
CA GLY A 344 -0.73 -16.00 4.19
C GLY A 344 -2.25 -16.15 4.09
N VAL A 345 -3.04 -15.13 4.48
CA VAL A 345 -4.52 -15.13 4.35
C VAL A 345 -4.92 -15.24 2.89
N VAL A 346 -4.19 -14.52 2.02
CA VAL A 346 -4.42 -14.48 0.57
C VAL A 346 -4.28 -15.88 -0.04
N THR A 347 -3.15 -16.54 0.20
CA THR A 347 -2.93 -17.92 -0.28
C THR A 347 -3.97 -18.89 0.27
N LYS A 348 -4.43 -18.70 1.51
CA LYS A 348 -5.43 -19.56 2.16
C LYS A 348 -6.80 -19.45 1.48
N TYR A 349 -7.35 -18.24 1.27
CA TYR A 349 -8.61 -18.11 0.54
C TYR A 349 -8.48 -18.47 -0.95
N LEU A 350 -7.32 -18.22 -1.58
CA LEU A 350 -7.05 -18.64 -2.97
C LEU A 350 -7.00 -20.16 -3.12
N LEU A 351 -6.53 -20.89 -2.11
CA LEU A 351 -6.57 -22.36 -2.08
C LEU A 351 -7.98 -22.88 -1.84
N GLN A 352 -8.75 -22.28 -0.92
CA GLN A 352 -10.11 -22.72 -0.57
C GLN A 352 -11.13 -22.48 -1.70
N SER A 353 -11.05 -21.33 -2.38
CA SER A 353 -11.83 -21.03 -3.59
C SER A 353 -11.37 -21.81 -4.83
N GLY A 354 -10.24 -22.52 -4.77
CA GLY A 354 -9.62 -23.21 -5.91
C GLY A 354 -8.88 -22.28 -6.89
N LEU A 355 -8.93 -20.96 -6.72
CA LEU A 355 -8.24 -19.96 -7.56
C LEU A 355 -6.76 -20.23 -7.74
N GLN A 356 -6.06 -20.63 -6.68
CA GLN A 356 -4.62 -20.86 -6.71
C GLN A 356 -4.22 -21.88 -7.78
N LYS A 357 -5.08 -22.87 -8.06
CA LYS A 357 -4.86 -23.86 -9.12
C LYS A 357 -4.90 -23.22 -10.50
N TYR A 358 -5.85 -22.31 -10.75
CA TYR A 358 -5.95 -21.58 -12.01
C TYR A 358 -4.79 -20.59 -12.18
N LEU A 359 -4.49 -19.77 -11.18
CA LEU A 359 -3.37 -18.82 -11.20
C LEU A 359 -2.05 -19.55 -11.49
N SER A 360 -1.82 -20.71 -10.84
CA SER A 360 -0.64 -21.56 -11.09
C SER A 360 -0.61 -22.16 -12.50
N GLN A 361 -1.77 -22.44 -13.14
CA GLN A 361 -1.81 -22.90 -14.54
C GLN A 361 -1.43 -21.80 -15.54
N GLN A 362 -1.55 -20.53 -15.14
CA GLN A 362 -1.12 -19.34 -15.89
C GLN A 362 0.28 -18.85 -15.47
N GLY A 363 0.99 -19.63 -14.64
CA GLY A 363 2.34 -19.31 -14.14
C GLY A 363 2.39 -18.34 -12.96
N PHE A 364 1.25 -17.83 -12.48
CA PHE A 364 1.15 -16.98 -11.27
C PHE A 364 1.32 -17.82 -9.99
N HIS A 365 2.52 -18.38 -9.81
CA HIS A 365 2.94 -19.08 -8.62
C HIS A 365 3.25 -18.12 -7.47
N VAL A 366 3.02 -18.55 -6.24
CA VAL A 366 3.40 -17.79 -5.03
C VAL A 366 4.94 -17.77 -4.92
N VAL A 367 5.56 -16.66 -5.29
CA VAL A 367 7.03 -16.49 -5.22
C VAL A 367 7.52 -16.10 -3.81
N GLY A 368 6.62 -15.59 -2.97
CA GLY A 368 6.89 -15.31 -1.56
C GLY A 368 6.06 -14.16 -0.99
N TYR A 369 5.99 -14.10 0.34
CA TYR A 369 5.26 -13.07 1.09
C TYR A 369 6.15 -11.83 1.32
N ARG A 370 6.52 -11.15 0.24
CA ARG A 370 7.47 -10.02 0.22
C ARG A 370 7.09 -9.04 -0.89
N CYS A 371 7.67 -7.84 -0.86
CA CYS A 371 7.34 -6.77 -1.81
C CYS A 371 7.78 -7.04 -3.27
N THR A 372 8.77 -7.91 -3.50
CA THR A 372 9.22 -8.37 -4.84
C THR A 372 9.30 -7.24 -5.89
N THR A 373 8.63 -7.39 -7.04
CA THR A 373 8.58 -6.45 -8.17
C THR A 373 8.06 -5.06 -7.78
N CYS A 374 7.32 -4.91 -6.68
CA CYS A 374 6.88 -3.61 -6.18
C CYS A 374 8.03 -2.75 -5.63
N ILE A 375 9.18 -3.37 -5.31
CA ILE A 375 10.40 -2.69 -4.83
C ILE A 375 11.61 -3.04 -5.72
N GLU A 376 11.41 -3.04 -7.03
CA GLU A 376 12.49 -3.22 -8.02
C GLU A 376 13.10 -4.64 -8.05
N ASN A 377 12.59 -5.57 -7.22
CA ASN A 377 13.08 -6.93 -7.12
C ASN A 377 12.20 -7.89 -7.95
N SER A 378 12.20 -7.67 -9.27
CA SER A 378 11.55 -8.55 -10.26
C SER A 378 12.32 -9.85 -10.54
N GLY A 379 13.62 -9.88 -10.21
CA GLY A 379 14.57 -10.93 -10.61
C GLY A 379 14.76 -11.04 -12.14
N ASP A 380 15.65 -11.94 -12.56
CA ASP A 380 16.13 -12.02 -13.95
C ASP A 380 15.09 -12.55 -14.95
N LEU A 381 15.15 -12.07 -16.19
CA LEU A 381 14.45 -12.64 -17.34
C LEU A 381 15.32 -13.71 -18.01
N ASP A 382 14.69 -14.60 -18.77
CA ASP A 382 15.42 -15.61 -19.57
C ASP A 382 16.32 -14.93 -20.61
N GLU A 383 17.53 -15.45 -20.81
CA GLU A 383 18.53 -14.86 -21.72
C GLU A 383 18.00 -14.69 -23.15
N SER A 384 17.16 -15.61 -23.65
CA SER A 384 16.58 -15.50 -24.99
C SER A 384 15.61 -14.32 -25.11
N VAL A 385 14.88 -14.01 -24.05
CA VAL A 385 13.98 -12.84 -23.97
C VAL A 385 14.81 -11.56 -23.82
N VAL A 386 15.86 -11.57 -22.99
CA VAL A 386 16.79 -10.46 -22.80
C VAL A 386 17.47 -10.07 -24.12
N SER A 387 18.06 -11.02 -24.83
CA SER A 387 18.64 -10.81 -26.16
C SER A 387 17.60 -10.30 -27.17
N ALA A 388 16.42 -10.93 -27.23
CA ALA A 388 15.36 -10.51 -28.14
C ALA A 388 14.91 -9.05 -27.89
N ILE A 389 14.92 -8.58 -26.65
CA ILE A 389 14.63 -7.18 -26.31
C ILE A 389 15.81 -6.26 -26.66
N ALA A 390 16.99 -6.57 -26.15
CA ALA A 390 18.15 -5.66 -26.17
C ALA A 390 18.78 -5.53 -27.57
N GLU A 391 18.93 -6.62 -28.31
CA GLU A 391 19.53 -6.62 -29.65
C GLU A 391 18.63 -5.97 -30.70
N ASN A 392 17.33 -5.81 -30.38
CA ASN A 392 16.32 -5.32 -31.32
C ASN A 392 15.67 -3.99 -30.89
N ASP A 393 16.07 -3.39 -29.76
CA ASP A 393 15.44 -2.20 -29.14
C ASP A 393 13.90 -2.29 -29.04
N ILE A 394 13.39 -3.47 -28.66
CA ILE A 394 11.95 -3.67 -28.49
C ILE A 394 11.49 -3.02 -27.18
N LEU A 395 10.47 -2.17 -27.27
CA LEU A 395 9.78 -1.62 -26.10
C LEU A 395 8.84 -2.67 -25.50
N ALA A 396 9.41 -3.61 -24.76
CA ALA A 396 8.68 -4.55 -23.93
C ALA A 396 8.11 -3.88 -22.67
N VAL A 397 7.05 -4.47 -22.13
CA VAL A 397 6.18 -3.87 -21.12
C VAL A 397 6.06 -4.74 -19.87
N VAL A 398 6.00 -4.09 -18.70
CA VAL A 398 5.54 -4.69 -17.44
C VAL A 398 4.14 -4.23 -17.11
N VAL A 399 3.29 -5.16 -16.68
CA VAL A 399 2.00 -4.85 -16.03
C VAL A 399 2.03 -5.40 -14.61
N LEU A 400 1.78 -4.55 -13.60
CA LEU A 400 1.88 -4.93 -12.20
C LEU A 400 0.77 -4.32 -11.34
N SER A 401 0.35 -5.03 -10.29
CA SER A 401 -0.60 -4.50 -9.29
C SER A 401 0.09 -3.69 -8.18
N GLY A 402 1.16 -2.98 -8.54
CA GLY A 402 1.93 -2.11 -7.65
C GLY A 402 1.32 -0.73 -7.45
N ASN A 403 2.10 0.16 -6.81
CA ASN A 403 1.81 1.60 -6.70
C ASN A 403 2.87 2.47 -7.40
N GLN A 404 4.00 1.92 -7.84
CA GLN A 404 5.09 2.65 -8.51
C GLN A 404 5.56 1.95 -9.78
N ASN A 405 5.86 2.74 -10.81
CA ASN A 405 6.11 2.30 -12.19
C ASN A 405 7.08 3.23 -12.94
N PHE A 406 8.09 3.74 -12.25
CA PHE A 406 9.08 4.63 -12.88
C PHE A 406 9.90 3.88 -13.94
N GLU A 407 10.49 4.62 -14.89
CA GLU A 407 11.37 4.03 -15.91
C GLU A 407 12.62 3.42 -15.24
N GLY A 408 12.94 2.17 -15.55
CA GLY A 408 14.04 1.43 -14.95
C GLY A 408 13.80 0.93 -13.51
N SER A 409 12.79 1.41 -12.78
CA SER A 409 12.53 0.97 -11.40
C SER A 409 12.02 -0.47 -11.35
N VAL A 410 11.15 -0.88 -12.28
CA VAL A 410 10.49 -2.20 -12.15
C VAL A 410 11.41 -3.35 -12.59
N HIS A 411 12.17 -3.15 -13.68
CA HIS A 411 13.21 -4.06 -14.18
C HIS A 411 14.13 -3.25 -15.12
N PRO A 412 15.46 -3.44 -15.15
CA PRO A 412 16.38 -2.56 -15.89
C PRO A 412 16.12 -2.43 -17.40
N LEU A 413 15.69 -3.52 -18.05
CA LEU A 413 15.34 -3.53 -19.48
C LEU A 413 13.97 -2.90 -19.80
N MET A 414 13.16 -2.56 -18.79
CA MET A 414 11.76 -2.20 -18.96
C MET A 414 11.56 -0.69 -18.93
N ARG A 415 11.39 -0.13 -20.13
CA ARG A 415 11.14 1.31 -20.35
C ARG A 415 9.67 1.71 -20.17
N ALA A 416 8.76 0.74 -20.18
CA ALA A 416 7.31 0.94 -20.07
C ALA A 416 6.69 0.03 -18.99
N ASN A 417 6.10 0.65 -17.97
CA ASN A 417 5.57 -0.03 -16.78
C ASN A 417 4.15 0.50 -16.47
N TYR A 418 3.16 -0.39 -16.39
CA TYR A 418 1.76 -0.03 -16.11
C TYR A 418 1.27 -0.61 -14.79
N LEU A 419 0.70 0.27 -13.97
CA LEU A 419 -0.08 -0.10 -12.80
C LEU A 419 -1.49 -0.47 -13.21
N ALA A 420 -1.98 -1.62 -12.74
CA ALA A 420 -3.32 -2.13 -13.07
C ALA A 420 -3.89 -2.95 -11.92
N SER A 421 -5.21 -3.18 -11.91
CA SER A 421 -5.82 -4.12 -10.97
C SER A 421 -5.30 -5.55 -11.19
N PRO A 422 -5.24 -6.43 -10.17
CA PRO A 422 -4.85 -7.82 -10.35
C PRO A 422 -5.56 -8.57 -11.51
N PRO A 423 -6.87 -8.38 -11.78
CA PRO A 423 -7.48 -8.98 -12.98
C PRO A 423 -6.97 -8.40 -14.29
N LEU A 424 -6.72 -7.10 -14.38
CA LEU A 424 -6.10 -6.51 -15.57
C LEU A 424 -4.68 -7.05 -15.78
N VAL A 425 -3.90 -7.28 -14.72
CA VAL A 425 -2.58 -7.96 -14.82
C VAL A 425 -2.74 -9.35 -15.46
N VAL A 426 -3.76 -10.13 -15.08
CA VAL A 426 -4.04 -11.44 -15.70
C VAL A 426 -4.52 -11.29 -17.15
N ALA A 427 -5.43 -10.36 -17.44
CA ALA A 427 -5.95 -10.12 -18.79
C ALA A 427 -4.82 -9.71 -19.77
N TYR A 428 -3.95 -8.80 -19.37
CA TYR A 428 -2.78 -8.39 -20.15
C TYR A 428 -1.70 -9.48 -20.27
N ALA A 429 -1.55 -10.37 -19.27
CA ALA A 429 -0.70 -11.55 -19.40
C ALA A 429 -1.25 -12.55 -20.43
N LEU A 430 -2.59 -12.73 -20.49
CA LEU A 430 -3.25 -13.61 -21.46
C LEU A 430 -3.14 -13.06 -22.89
N ALA A 431 -3.40 -11.76 -23.10
CA ALA A 431 -3.18 -11.10 -24.39
C ALA A 431 -1.69 -11.06 -24.79
N GLY A 432 -0.82 -10.87 -23.79
CA GLY A 432 0.63 -10.75 -23.96
C GLY A 432 1.07 -9.48 -24.69
N THR A 433 0.23 -8.44 -24.74
CA THR A 433 0.52 -7.11 -25.32
C THR A 433 -0.39 -6.07 -24.69
N VAL A 434 0.07 -4.82 -24.56
CA VAL A 434 -0.79 -3.65 -24.27
C VAL A 434 -1.38 -3.01 -25.54
N ASP A 435 -0.88 -3.40 -26.71
CA ASP A 435 -1.42 -3.03 -28.03
C ASP A 435 -2.67 -3.87 -28.38
N ILE A 436 -3.72 -3.72 -27.57
CA ILE A 436 -5.00 -4.43 -27.71
C ILE A 436 -6.17 -3.55 -27.27
N ASP A 437 -7.23 -3.54 -28.09
CA ASP A 437 -8.54 -2.96 -27.77
C ASP A 437 -9.46 -4.08 -27.25
N PHE A 438 -9.61 -4.18 -25.93
CA PHE A 438 -10.40 -5.25 -25.29
C PHE A 438 -11.92 -5.22 -25.63
N GLU A 439 -12.45 -4.13 -26.20
CA GLU A 439 -13.84 -4.09 -26.67
C GLU A 439 -14.01 -4.73 -28.04
N LYS A 440 -12.98 -4.65 -28.90
CA LYS A 440 -13.06 -5.00 -30.33
C LYS A 440 -12.24 -6.24 -30.70
N GLU A 441 -11.19 -6.53 -29.95
CA GLU A 441 -10.23 -7.60 -30.24
C GLU A 441 -10.36 -8.75 -29.21
N PRO A 442 -10.34 -10.02 -29.64
CA PRO A 442 -10.34 -11.15 -28.73
C PRO A 442 -8.96 -11.30 -28.06
N ILE A 443 -8.96 -11.73 -26.80
CA ILE A 443 -7.76 -12.02 -26.00
C ILE A 443 -7.04 -13.26 -26.55
N GLY A 444 -7.80 -14.20 -27.12
CA GLY A 444 -7.26 -15.37 -27.78
C GLY A 444 -8.35 -16.30 -28.29
N VAL A 445 -7.96 -17.54 -28.57
CA VAL A 445 -8.85 -18.61 -29.04
C VAL A 445 -9.00 -19.65 -27.92
N GLY A 446 -10.24 -19.99 -27.59
CA GLY A 446 -10.58 -20.97 -26.57
C GLY A 446 -10.36 -22.42 -27.03
N LYS A 447 -10.53 -23.37 -26.10
CA LYS A 447 -10.38 -24.82 -26.38
C LYS A 447 -11.31 -25.36 -27.48
N ASP A 448 -12.43 -24.68 -27.72
CA ASP A 448 -13.44 -25.04 -28.70
C ASP A 448 -13.25 -24.33 -30.05
N GLY A 449 -12.15 -23.58 -30.22
CA GLY A 449 -11.84 -22.81 -31.42
C GLY A 449 -12.57 -21.47 -31.53
N LYS A 450 -13.38 -21.06 -30.54
CA LYS A 450 -14.03 -19.75 -30.55
C LYS A 450 -13.10 -18.64 -30.08
N SER A 451 -13.30 -17.43 -30.61
CA SER A 451 -12.67 -16.20 -30.11
C SER A 451 -13.23 -15.84 -28.73
N VAL A 452 -12.35 -15.60 -27.77
CA VAL A 452 -12.69 -15.24 -26.39
C VAL A 452 -12.38 -13.76 -26.17
N TYR A 453 -13.38 -12.97 -25.79
CA TYR A 453 -13.26 -11.53 -25.54
C TYR A 453 -13.10 -11.23 -24.04
N PHE A 454 -12.63 -10.03 -23.73
CA PHE A 454 -12.47 -9.55 -22.35
C PHE A 454 -13.75 -9.66 -21.52
N ARG A 455 -14.90 -9.25 -22.08
CA ARG A 455 -16.22 -9.35 -21.44
C ARG A 455 -16.65 -10.78 -21.09
N ASP A 456 -16.16 -11.77 -21.83
CA ASP A 456 -16.50 -13.19 -21.62
C ASP A 456 -15.73 -13.74 -20.41
N ILE A 457 -14.68 -13.02 -19.97
CA ILE A 457 -13.79 -13.33 -18.87
C ILE A 457 -13.66 -12.16 -17.87
N TRP A 458 -14.69 -11.34 -17.67
CA TRP A 458 -14.67 -10.29 -16.62
C TRP A 458 -15.72 -10.59 -15.55
N PRO A 459 -15.46 -10.38 -14.25
CA PRO A 459 -16.42 -10.72 -13.20
C PRO A 459 -17.56 -9.71 -13.16
N SER A 460 -18.70 -10.18 -12.68
CA SER A 460 -19.62 -9.32 -11.95
C SER A 460 -19.08 -9.03 -10.54
N THR A 461 -19.37 -7.84 -10.01
CA THR A 461 -19.07 -7.47 -8.62
C THR A 461 -19.79 -8.42 -7.64
N GLU A 462 -20.95 -8.93 -8.01
CA GLU A 462 -21.73 -9.91 -7.27
C GLU A 462 -21.00 -11.25 -7.10
N GLU A 463 -20.48 -11.85 -8.20
CA GLU A 463 -19.71 -13.11 -8.14
C GLU A 463 -18.47 -12.99 -7.23
N VAL A 464 -17.79 -11.84 -7.25
CA VAL A 464 -16.63 -11.58 -6.38
C VAL A 464 -17.05 -11.52 -4.91
N ALA A 465 -18.13 -10.81 -4.61
CA ALA A 465 -18.65 -10.68 -3.24
C ALA A 465 -19.12 -12.03 -2.67
N GLU A 466 -19.77 -12.88 -3.47
CA GLU A 466 -20.16 -14.23 -3.04
C GLU A 466 -18.95 -15.09 -2.64
N VAL A 467 -17.88 -15.06 -3.44
CA VAL A 467 -16.63 -15.81 -3.14
C VAL A 467 -15.90 -15.22 -1.93
N GLU A 468 -15.90 -13.89 -1.77
CA GLU A 468 -15.29 -13.23 -0.60
C GLU A 468 -15.98 -13.63 0.70
N LEU A 469 -17.31 -13.51 0.75
CA LEU A 469 -18.13 -13.90 1.90
C LEU A 469 -18.01 -15.39 2.24
N ALA A 470 -17.80 -16.26 1.23
CA ALA A 470 -17.69 -17.70 1.44
C ALA A 470 -16.36 -18.14 2.07
N TYR A 471 -15.26 -17.42 1.86
CA TYR A 471 -13.90 -17.92 2.18
C TYR A 471 -13.01 -16.98 3.02
N PHE A 472 -13.30 -15.69 3.12
CA PHE A 472 -12.38 -14.74 3.76
C PHE A 472 -12.26 -14.93 5.28
N ASP A 473 -13.38 -15.00 6.01
CA ASP A 473 -13.39 -15.02 7.49
C ASP A 473 -12.70 -16.25 8.09
N GLU A 474 -12.88 -17.42 7.48
CA GLU A 474 -12.22 -18.67 7.88
C GLU A 474 -10.71 -18.57 7.63
N ALA A 475 -10.30 -18.06 6.46
CA ALA A 475 -8.91 -17.88 6.09
C ALA A 475 -8.18 -16.89 7.04
N PHE A 476 -8.83 -15.77 7.35
CA PHE A 476 -8.31 -14.77 8.26
C PHE A 476 -8.12 -15.33 9.67
N SER A 477 -9.18 -15.93 10.23
CA SER A 477 -9.18 -16.55 11.56
C SER A 477 -8.07 -17.60 11.70
N HIS A 478 -7.92 -18.48 10.70
CA HIS A 478 -6.93 -19.54 10.71
C HIS A 478 -5.48 -19.02 10.71
N VAL A 479 -5.16 -17.99 9.91
CA VAL A 479 -3.78 -17.49 9.82
C VAL A 479 -3.40 -16.70 11.07
N ILE A 480 -4.27 -15.82 11.58
CA ILE A 480 -4.00 -15.03 12.78
C ILE A 480 -3.79 -15.94 14.01
N GLN A 481 -4.61 -16.97 14.19
CA GLN A 481 -4.45 -17.93 15.29
C GLN A 481 -3.13 -18.71 15.26
N ASN A 482 -2.51 -18.88 14.09
CA ASN A 482 -1.24 -19.59 13.95
C ASN A 482 -0.03 -18.64 14.10
N LEU A 483 -0.15 -17.38 13.68
CA LEU A 483 0.87 -16.35 13.92
C LEU A 483 1.03 -16.02 15.42
N ILE A 484 -0.07 -16.04 16.20
CA ILE A 484 -0.04 -15.78 17.65
C ILE A 484 0.61 -16.94 18.45
N LYS A 485 0.82 -18.10 17.84
CA LYS A 485 1.43 -19.29 18.47
C LYS A 485 2.92 -19.45 18.17
N GLN A 486 3.50 -18.57 17.35
CA GLN A 486 4.93 -18.52 17.01
C GLN A 486 5.59 -17.37 17.77
#